data_AF-A0A073KNG7-F1
#
_entry.id   AF-A0A073KNG7-F1
#
_cell.length_a   1.000
_cell.length_b   1.000
_cell.length_c   1.000
_cell.angle_alpha   90.00
_cell.angle_beta   90.00
_cell.angle_gamma   90.00
#
_symmetry.space_group_name_H-M   'P 1'
#
loop_
_entity.id
_entity.type
_entity.pdbx_description
1 polymer ?
#
loop_
_entity_poly.entity_id
_entity_poly.type
_entity_poly.pdbx_seq_one_letter_code
_entity_poly.pdbx_strand_id
1 'polypeptide(L)'
;MGIYYHGTTLKNKDNIIRQGFIIGELKSSHSIGNGIYLTDLKDMALKYGEDIVTVEIDDSKIIEFENYGQIQNYIYEKTGNIEVKYLKNCLLSDDKIGVKHEDMVVIYDTHEINIIG
;
A
#
# COMPACT_ATOMS: atom_id res chain seq x y z
N MET A 1 -7.22 4.21 13.50
CA MET A 1 -6.74 5.16 12.49
C MET A 1 -5.27 5.38 12.77
N GLY A 2 -4.41 5.01 11.83
CA GLY A 2 -2.99 5.23 11.82
C GLY A 2 -2.59 6.25 10.75
N ILE A 3 -1.49 6.95 11.00
CA ILE A 3 -0.90 7.90 10.05
C ILE A 3 0.31 7.25 9.40
N TYR A 4 0.31 7.28 8.06
CA TYR A 4 1.38 6.73 7.26
C TYR A 4 1.86 7.73 6.21
N TYR A 5 3.06 7.49 5.71
CA TYR A 5 3.81 8.39 4.84
C TYR A 5 4.24 7.66 3.57
N HIS A 6 3.97 8.27 2.42
CA HIS A 6 4.46 7.84 1.12
C HIS A 6 5.53 8.81 0.63
N GLY A 7 6.77 8.35 0.50
CA GLY A 7 7.83 9.12 -0.16
C GLY A 7 7.59 9.17 -1.67
N THR A 8 7.61 10.36 -2.26
CA THR A 8 7.36 10.54 -3.70
C THR A 8 8.07 11.78 -4.26
N THR A 9 7.98 12.00 -5.56
CA THR A 9 8.51 13.24 -6.19
C THR A 9 7.51 14.39 -6.01
N LEU A 10 7.98 15.63 -6.07
CA LEU A 10 7.10 16.82 -5.95
C LEU A 10 5.94 16.77 -6.97
N LYS A 11 6.24 16.42 -8.22
CA LYS A 11 5.25 16.28 -9.28
C LYS A 11 4.21 15.19 -8.98
N ASN A 12 4.65 14.06 -8.44
CA ASN A 12 3.75 12.96 -8.12
C ASN A 12 2.90 13.25 -6.89
N LYS A 13 3.43 13.97 -5.89
CA LYS A 13 2.64 14.45 -4.75
C LYS A 13 1.43 15.26 -5.21
N ASP A 14 1.64 16.25 -6.07
CA ASP A 14 0.54 17.08 -6.60
C ASP A 14 -0.50 16.24 -7.33
N ASN A 15 -0.06 15.22 -8.09
CA ASN A 15 -0.97 14.31 -8.76
C ASN A 15 -1.74 13.43 -7.76
N ILE A 16 -1.08 12.87 -6.74
CA ILE A 16 -1.69 12.02 -5.72
C ILE A 16 -2.71 12.81 -4.91
N ILE A 17 -2.40 14.04 -4.50
CA ILE A 17 -3.34 14.91 -3.78
C ILE A 17 -4.58 15.20 -4.63
N ARG A 18 -4.41 15.43 -5.94
CA ARG A 18 -5.51 15.78 -6.84
C ARG A 18 -6.37 14.58 -7.24
N GLN A 19 -5.77 13.41 -7.42
CA GLN A 19 -6.39 12.28 -8.12
C GLN A 19 -6.42 10.99 -7.31
N GLY A 20 -5.80 10.98 -6.13
CA GLY A 20 -5.54 9.76 -5.38
C GLY A 20 -4.37 8.96 -5.95
N PHE A 21 -4.09 7.81 -5.34
CA PHE A 21 -3.09 6.88 -5.84
C PHE A 21 -3.64 6.02 -6.99
N ILE A 22 -2.80 5.79 -8.00
CA ILE A 22 -3.11 4.95 -9.16
C ILE A 22 -2.13 3.77 -9.19
N ILE A 23 -2.58 2.59 -8.73
CA ILE A 23 -1.75 1.39 -8.58
C ILE A 23 -1.20 0.89 -9.93
N GLY A 24 -1.94 1.08 -11.03
CA GLY A 24 -1.56 0.62 -12.37
C GLY A 24 -0.34 1.32 -12.99
N GLU A 25 0.10 2.46 -12.45
CA GLU A 25 1.26 3.21 -12.93
C GLU A 25 2.55 2.96 -12.12
N LEU A 26 2.43 2.21 -11.02
CA LEU A 26 3.56 1.87 -10.16
C LEU A 26 4.32 0.68 -10.77
N LYS A 27 5.43 0.94 -11.46
CA LYS A 27 6.33 -0.13 -11.92
C LYS A 27 6.90 -0.88 -10.71
N SER A 28 6.68 -2.19 -10.64
CA SER A 28 7.28 -3.09 -9.64
C SER A 28 8.81 -2.98 -9.67
N SER A 29 9.40 -2.41 -8.63
CA SER A 29 10.82 -2.61 -8.31
C SER A 29 11.04 -3.26 -6.94
N HIS A 30 9.98 -3.65 -6.23
CA HIS A 30 10.06 -3.97 -4.80
C HIS A 30 9.46 -5.33 -4.41
N SER A 31 9.94 -5.82 -3.26
CA SER A 31 9.87 -7.17 -2.71
C SER A 31 8.49 -7.67 -2.27
N ILE A 32 7.47 -6.79 -2.16
CA ILE A 32 6.11 -7.12 -1.68
C ILE A 32 5.05 -6.95 -2.81
N GLY A 33 5.50 -6.87 -4.07
CA GLY A 33 4.63 -6.79 -5.24
C GLY A 33 4.14 -5.37 -5.58
N ASN A 34 3.10 -5.29 -6.41
CA ASN A 34 2.54 -4.05 -6.96
C ASN A 34 1.48 -3.44 -6.03
N GLY A 35 1.94 -2.64 -5.08
CA GLY A 35 1.11 -1.85 -4.19
C GLY A 35 1.74 -0.50 -3.86
N ILE A 36 1.05 0.30 -3.06
CA ILE A 36 1.53 1.58 -2.57
C ILE A 36 2.27 1.34 -1.27
N TYR A 37 3.56 1.67 -1.28
CA TYR A 37 4.43 1.51 -0.14
C TYR A 37 4.34 2.76 0.75
N LEU A 38 4.07 2.50 2.01
CA LEU A 38 3.91 3.47 3.08
C LEU A 38 4.77 3.05 4.27
N THR A 39 4.99 3.98 5.18
CA THR A 39 5.65 3.74 6.47
C THR A 39 5.07 4.66 7.53
N ASP A 40 5.05 4.25 8.80
CA ASP A 40 4.72 5.13 9.93
C ASP A 40 5.92 6.01 10.34
N LEU A 41 7.10 5.81 9.73
CA LEU A 41 8.30 6.59 9.95
C LEU A 41 8.50 7.63 8.85
N LYS A 42 8.20 8.90 9.15
CA LYS A 42 8.33 10.02 8.20
C LYS A 42 9.72 10.12 7.57
N ASP A 43 10.78 9.94 8.36
CA ASP A 43 12.17 10.00 7.89
C ASP A 43 12.51 8.84 6.95
N MET A 44 11.85 7.69 7.10
CA MET A 44 12.01 6.57 6.17
C MET A 44 11.36 6.87 4.83
N ALA A 45 10.15 7.47 4.82
CA ALA A 45 9.50 7.90 3.58
C ALA A 45 10.37 8.88 2.78
N LEU A 46 11.03 9.84 3.44
CA LEU A 46 11.95 10.79 2.78
C LEU A 46 13.16 10.15 2.12
N LYS A 47 13.56 8.92 2.50
CA LYS A 47 14.64 8.21 1.80
C LYS A 47 14.23 7.76 0.39
N TYR A 48 12.93 7.69 0.11
CA TYR A 48 12.37 7.19 -1.15
C TYR A 48 11.73 8.29 -2.01
N GLY A 49 11.81 9.56 -1.59
CA GLY A 49 11.18 10.67 -2.31
C GLY A 49 11.78 12.04 -1.99
N GLU A 50 11.41 13.03 -2.79
CA GLU A 50 11.75 14.44 -2.58
C GLU A 50 10.77 15.11 -1.59
N ASP A 51 9.55 14.57 -1.50
CA ASP A 51 8.49 15.03 -0.61
C ASP A 51 7.65 13.83 -0.14
N ILE A 52 6.69 14.09 0.74
CA ILE A 52 5.84 13.10 1.38
C ILE A 52 4.37 13.42 1.10
N VAL A 53 3.60 12.36 0.87
CA VAL A 53 2.15 12.35 1.05
C VAL A 53 1.83 11.65 2.36
N THR A 54 1.03 12.30 3.20
CA THR A 54 0.47 11.75 4.43
C THR A 54 -0.89 11.16 4.15
N VAL A 55 -1.08 9.93 4.62
CA VAL A 55 -2.33 9.20 4.53
C VAL A 55 -2.78 8.74 5.89
N GLU A 56 -4.09 8.72 6.08
CA GLU A 56 -4.75 8.17 7.24
C GLU A 56 -5.47 6.89 6.84
N ILE A 57 -5.24 5.82 7.60
CA ILE A 57 -5.75 4.47 7.30
C ILE A 57 -6.37 3.88 8.56
N ASP A 58 -7.45 3.11 8.41
CA ASP A 58 -7.96 2.26 9.48
C ASP A 58 -7.05 1.03 9.63
N ASP A 59 -6.21 1.02 10.68
CA ASP A 59 -5.27 -0.08 10.96
C ASP A 59 -5.95 -1.44 11.08
N SER A 60 -7.24 -1.50 11.40
CA SER A 60 -7.99 -2.77 11.43
C SER A 60 -8.10 -3.42 10.04
N LYS A 61 -7.86 -2.65 8.96
CA LYS A 61 -7.86 -3.09 7.57
C LYS A 61 -6.48 -3.49 7.05
N ILE A 62 -5.46 -3.43 7.90
CA ILE A 62 -4.10 -3.85 7.60
C ILE A 62 -3.83 -5.17 8.31
N ILE A 63 -3.31 -6.16 7.58
CA ILE A 63 -2.84 -7.43 8.18
C ILE A 63 -1.35 -7.33 8.48
N GLU A 64 -0.96 -7.54 9.73
CA GLU A 64 0.44 -7.61 10.12
C GLU A 64 1.01 -9.02 9.91
N PHE A 65 2.21 -9.11 9.33
CA PHE A 65 2.93 -10.36 9.11
C PHE A 65 4.29 -10.35 9.80
N GLU A 66 4.63 -11.42 10.51
CA GLU A 66 5.92 -11.56 11.20
C GLU A 66 7.06 -12.03 10.30
N ASN A 67 6.79 -12.58 9.10
CA ASN A 67 7.83 -13.21 8.26
C ASN A 67 7.76 -12.82 6.77
N TYR A 68 8.73 -12.03 6.31
CA TYR A 68 8.88 -11.51 4.93
C TYR A 68 8.95 -12.61 3.85
N GLY A 69 9.54 -13.77 4.17
CA GLY A 69 9.69 -14.90 3.24
C GLY A 69 8.38 -15.56 2.79
N GLN A 70 7.23 -15.07 3.29
CA GLN A 70 5.91 -15.56 2.94
C GLN A 70 5.10 -14.61 2.06
N ILE A 71 5.63 -13.47 1.65
CA ILE A 71 4.93 -12.59 0.70
C ILE A 71 5.54 -12.83 -0.69
N GLN A 72 5.24 -13.99 -1.28
CA GLN A 72 5.58 -14.28 -2.67
C GLN A 72 4.29 -14.38 -3.49
N ASN A 73 4.25 -13.55 -4.53
CA ASN A 73 3.24 -13.45 -5.58
C ASN A 73 1.90 -12.86 -5.13
N TYR A 74 1.70 -11.58 -5.50
CA TYR A 74 0.38 -10.99 -5.65
C TYR A 74 -0.20 -11.53 -6.98
N ILE A 75 -1.14 -12.47 -6.89
CA ILE A 75 -1.82 -13.01 -8.08
C ILE A 75 -3.24 -12.45 -8.09
N TYR A 76 -3.57 -11.72 -9.14
CA TYR A 76 -4.96 -11.40 -9.46
C TYR A 76 -5.57 -12.63 -10.13
N GLU A 77 -6.43 -13.37 -9.43
CA GLU A 77 -7.29 -14.38 -10.06
C GLU A 77 -8.72 -13.86 -10.15
N LYS A 78 -9.19 -13.68 -11.39
CA LYS A 78 -10.58 -13.36 -11.69
C LYS A 78 -11.35 -14.65 -11.95
N THR A 79 -12.22 -15.05 -11.03
CA THR A 79 -13.11 -16.20 -11.21
C THR A 79 -14.56 -15.71 -11.34
N GLY A 80 -15.00 -15.45 -12.58
CA GLY A 80 -16.33 -14.90 -12.85
C GLY A 80 -16.44 -13.41 -12.49
N ASN A 81 -17.40 -13.06 -11.62
CA ASN A 81 -17.64 -11.69 -11.12
C ASN A 81 -16.98 -11.42 -9.76
N ILE A 82 -16.22 -12.37 -9.23
CA ILE A 82 -15.57 -12.27 -7.91
C ILE A 82 -14.09 -11.99 -8.16
N GLU A 83 -13.61 -10.88 -7.59
CA GLU A 83 -12.19 -10.54 -7.58
C GLU A 83 -11.63 -10.93 -6.21
N VAL A 84 -10.69 -11.87 -6.19
CA VAL A 84 -10.09 -12.37 -4.95
C VAL A 84 -8.63 -11.92 -4.88
N LYS A 85 -8.26 -11.29 -3.77
CA LYS A 85 -6.91 -10.79 -3.50
C LYS A 85 -6.12 -11.84 -2.70
N TYR A 86 -5.09 -12.42 -3.33
CA TYR A 86 -4.24 -13.43 -2.68
C TYR A 86 -2.88 -12.86 -2.29
N LEU A 87 -2.53 -13.06 -1.02
CA LEU A 87 -1.14 -13.01 -0.54
C LEU A 87 -0.75 -14.42 -0.10
N LYS A 88 0.01 -15.16 -0.94
CA LYS A 88 0.50 -16.54 -0.68
C LYS A 88 -0.47 -17.41 0.14
N ASN A 89 -1.64 -17.69 -0.41
CA ASN A 89 -2.70 -18.53 0.21
C ASN A 89 -3.42 -17.91 1.43
N CYS A 90 -3.12 -16.68 1.84
CA CYS A 90 -4.00 -15.88 2.67
C CYS A 90 -4.98 -15.14 1.76
N LEU A 91 -6.25 -15.49 1.89
CA LEU A 91 -7.34 -14.62 1.48
C LEU A 91 -7.23 -13.34 2.30
N LEU A 92 -6.91 -12.22 1.65
CA LEU A 92 -7.32 -10.95 2.22
C LEU A 92 -8.84 -11.01 2.23
N SER A 93 -9.44 -11.00 3.43
CA SER A 93 -10.89 -10.83 3.53
C SER A 93 -11.28 -9.51 2.85
N ASP A 94 -12.50 -9.43 2.33
CA ASP A 94 -12.96 -8.30 1.51
C ASP A 94 -12.81 -6.92 2.21
N ASP A 95 -12.66 -6.91 3.53
CA ASP A 95 -12.46 -5.72 4.38
C ASP A 95 -10.98 -5.31 4.56
N LYS A 96 -10.02 -6.07 4.03
CA LYS A 96 -8.58 -5.78 4.16
C LYS A 96 -8.04 -5.13 2.90
N ILE A 97 -7.25 -4.08 3.10
CA ILE A 97 -6.73 -3.25 2.00
C ILE A 97 -5.22 -3.34 1.84
N GLY A 98 -4.51 -3.90 2.81
CA GLY A 98 -3.06 -3.93 2.80
C GLY A 98 -2.42 -4.79 3.87
N VAL A 99 -1.10 -4.78 3.87
CA VAL A 99 -0.26 -5.59 4.74
C VAL A 99 0.82 -4.76 5.41
N LYS A 100 1.16 -5.06 6.66
CA LYS A 100 2.28 -4.47 7.40
C LYS A 100 3.35 -5.52 7.66
N HIS A 101 4.61 -5.12 7.47
CA HIS A 101 5.75 -5.87 7.94
C HIS A 101 6.83 -4.88 8.40
N GLU A 102 7.25 -5.01 9.66
CA GLU A 102 8.15 -4.05 10.31
C GLU A 102 7.63 -2.61 10.12
N ASP A 103 8.47 -1.72 9.62
CA ASP A 103 8.17 -0.29 9.44
C ASP A 103 7.45 0.00 8.11
N MET A 104 7.12 -1.03 7.31
CA MET A 104 6.54 -0.88 5.98
C MET A 104 5.11 -1.40 5.90
N VAL A 105 4.25 -0.61 5.28
CA VAL A 105 2.87 -0.97 4.92
C VAL A 105 2.72 -0.93 3.42
N VAL A 106 2.09 -1.95 2.83
CA VAL A 106 1.79 -2.00 1.40
C VAL A 106 0.29 -2.08 1.21
N ILE A 107 -0.26 -1.07 0.55
CA ILE A 107 -1.70 -0.96 0.27
C ILE A 107 -1.96 -1.38 -1.17
N TYR A 108 -2.99 -2.20 -1.34
CA TYR A 108 -3.43 -2.71 -2.64
C TYR A 108 -4.84 -2.24 -3.01
N ASP A 109 -5.54 -1.57 -2.10
CA ASP A 109 -6.83 -0.92 -2.35
C ASP A 109 -6.84 0.50 -1.79
N THR A 110 -7.10 1.47 -2.67
CA THR A 110 -7.02 2.89 -2.37
C THR A 110 -8.37 3.53 -2.11
N HIS A 111 -9.48 2.80 -2.21
CA HIS A 111 -10.81 3.38 -2.01
C HIS A 111 -11.07 3.79 -0.56
N GLU A 112 -10.30 3.23 0.38
CA GLU A 112 -10.54 3.38 1.81
C GLU A 112 -9.38 4.08 2.55
N ILE A 113 -8.43 4.67 1.81
CA ILE A 113 -7.38 5.51 2.38
C ILE A 113 -7.78 6.98 2.28
N ASN A 114 -7.48 7.74 3.32
CA ASN A 114 -7.75 9.17 3.37
C ASN A 114 -6.44 9.94 3.17
N ILE A 115 -6.30 10.68 2.07
CA ILE A 115 -5.12 11.52 1.79
C ILE A 115 -5.32 12.85 2.49
N ILE A 116 -4.41 13.19 3.42
CA ILE A 116 -4.58 14.37 4.28
C ILE A 116 -3.56 15.50 4.01
N GLY A 117 -2.54 15.28 3.18
CA GLY A 117 -1.61 16.34 2.72
C GLY A 117 -0.22 15.87 2.33
#